data_AF-A0A2M7KQC6-F1
#
_entry.id   AF-A0A2M7KQC6-F1
#
_cell.length_a   1.000
_cell.length_b   1.000
_cell.length_c   1.000
_cell.angle_alpha   90.00
_cell.angle_beta   90.00
_cell.angle_gamma   90.00
#
_symmetry.space_group_name_H-M   'P 1'
#
loop_
_entity.id
_entity.type
_entity.pdbx_description
1 polymer ?
#
loop_
_entity_poly.entity_id
_entity_poly.type
_entity_poly.pdbx_seq_one_letter_code
_entity_poly.pdbx_strand_id
1 'polypeptide(L)'
;MTRFTTIWHMLALTALLAGAALGAGHCPNGHPVEAAWTFCATCGVRLVKAPVSTQPVALATGPGVVSHVKLVSDKVPDVSSLDAWKKSFIRDGMTDEEKALAVWDSVVKFRHQDAPPREWLQGDQCVHDPIKTFNVYGYGMCCCAASNIEGLARAVGLQARGRSINRHNVAEVFFDGGWHMLDASLINYFRKDDGKIASVEELIAAVKGWLAEHPDYRGNEAKLYDFMRADGWTGWKKGPVLLADNPFYGADGWLPAKTHGWASTMQEYDGSTLFEYECPHSMGYQVNIQLRPGERLVRNWFNKGLNVNMNGGEEPGCLNTTTALTANVLGEGLLTPPLPGPTGLQSPLRPSGQA
;
A
#
# COMPACT_ATOMS: atom_id res chain seq x y z
N MET A 1 4.71 -14.41 70.73
CA MET A 1 5.01 -13.11 70.10
C MET A 1 3.88 -12.81 69.12
N THR A 2 2.74 -12.32 69.61
CA THR A 2 2.26 -10.91 69.50
C THR A 2 2.02 -10.49 68.05
N ARG A 3 0.78 -10.58 67.52
CA ARG A 3 -0.34 -9.59 67.56
C ARG A 3 0.05 -8.26 66.89
N PHE A 4 -0.70 -7.66 65.95
CA PHE A 4 -2.03 -7.01 66.06
C PHE A 4 -2.46 -6.52 64.65
N THR A 5 -3.66 -6.87 64.14
CA THR A 5 -4.90 -6.06 63.98
C THR A 5 -4.89 -4.81 63.06
N THR A 6 -5.71 -4.89 62.00
CA THR A 6 -6.94 -4.10 61.68
C THR A 6 -6.94 -2.56 61.78
N ILE A 7 -7.57 -1.91 60.76
CA ILE A 7 -8.61 -0.83 60.79
C ILE A 7 -8.41 0.13 59.57
N TRP A 8 -9.26 0.06 58.55
CA TRP A 8 -10.38 0.98 58.20
C TRP A 8 -10.01 2.47 58.02
N HIS A 9 -10.43 3.08 56.90
CA HIS A 9 -11.30 4.27 56.84
C HIS A 9 -11.86 4.50 55.42
N MET A 10 -13.19 4.51 55.33
CA MET A 10 -14.03 5.21 54.33
C MET A 10 -14.21 6.67 54.76
N LEU A 11 -14.51 7.56 53.79
CA LEU A 11 -15.35 8.78 53.82
C LEU A 11 -14.71 9.84 52.89
N ALA A 12 -15.30 10.26 51.76
CA ALA A 12 -16.55 10.98 51.50
C ALA A 12 -16.30 12.47 51.17
N LEU A 13 -16.77 12.84 49.96
CA LEU A 13 -17.30 14.12 49.49
C LEU A 13 -17.13 15.37 50.38
N THR A 14 -16.53 16.44 49.84
CA THR A 14 -17.19 17.76 49.80
C THR A 14 -16.48 18.71 48.83
N ALA A 15 -17.25 19.28 47.90
CA ALA A 15 -16.91 20.48 47.16
C ALA A 15 -16.96 21.68 48.10
N LEU A 16 -15.98 22.58 48.01
CA LEU A 16 -16.10 23.93 48.55
C LEU A 16 -15.45 24.93 47.60
N LEU A 17 -16.33 25.74 47.02
CA LEU A 17 -16.09 27.03 46.41
C LEU A 17 -15.34 27.93 47.42
N ALA A 18 -14.20 28.48 47.00
CA ALA A 18 -13.57 29.62 47.64
C ALA A 18 -13.43 30.74 46.60
N GLY A 19 -14.06 31.87 46.92
CA GLY A 19 -14.32 32.99 46.01
C GLY A 19 -13.07 33.68 45.48
N ALA A 20 -13.18 34.12 44.23
CA ALA A 20 -12.25 35.09 43.65
C ALA A 20 -12.34 36.40 44.44
N ALA A 21 -11.22 36.82 45.02
CA ALA A 21 -11.03 38.18 45.49
C ALA A 21 -11.16 39.14 44.29
N LEU A 22 -12.18 40.00 44.29
CA LEU A 22 -12.31 41.08 43.31
C LEU A 22 -11.23 42.12 43.61
N GLY A 23 -10.21 42.21 42.76
CA GLY A 23 -9.13 43.19 42.86
C GLY A 23 -9.61 44.64 42.73
N ALA A 24 -8.85 45.57 43.31
CA ALA A 24 -9.09 47.01 43.22
C ALA A 24 -9.16 47.47 41.74
N GLY A 25 -10.16 48.32 41.42
CA GLY A 25 -10.40 48.81 40.06
C GLY A 25 -9.95 50.25 39.87
N HIS A 26 -10.03 50.75 38.64
CA HIS A 26 -9.89 52.17 38.33
C HIS A 26 -11.20 52.70 37.72
N CYS A 27 -11.56 53.94 38.00
CA CYS A 27 -12.70 54.58 37.33
C CYS A 27 -12.37 54.93 35.87
N PRO A 28 -13.35 55.29 35.02
CA PRO A 28 -13.10 55.65 33.61
C PRO A 28 -12.11 56.82 33.41
N ASN A 29 -11.91 57.65 34.44
CA ASN A 29 -10.95 58.76 34.43
C ASN A 29 -9.60 58.38 35.07
N GLY A 30 -9.36 57.08 35.32
CA GLY A 30 -8.06 56.56 35.74
C GLY A 30 -7.74 56.68 37.23
N HIS A 31 -8.68 57.05 38.10
CA HIS A 31 -8.45 57.09 39.54
C HIS A 31 -8.67 55.72 40.18
N PRO A 32 -7.83 55.28 41.14
CA PRO A 32 -8.04 54.04 41.86
C PRO A 32 -9.33 54.10 42.69
N VAL A 33 -10.10 53.01 42.65
CA VAL A 33 -11.32 52.84 43.45
C VAL A 33 -11.28 51.47 44.14
N GLU A 34 -11.56 51.47 45.45
CA GLU A 34 -11.77 50.22 46.18
C GLU A 34 -13.10 49.60 45.77
N ALA A 35 -13.16 48.27 45.71
CA ALA A 35 -14.30 47.51 45.20
C ALA A 35 -15.64 47.77 45.95
N ALA A 36 -15.60 48.40 47.12
CA ALA A 36 -16.77 48.71 47.94
C ALA A 36 -17.51 50.01 47.55
N TRP A 37 -16.95 50.86 46.68
CA TRP A 37 -17.49 52.20 46.41
C TRP A 37 -18.41 52.21 45.16
N THR A 38 -19.59 52.82 45.28
CA THR A 38 -20.55 52.99 44.16
C THR A 38 -20.33 54.29 43.35
N PHE A 39 -19.37 55.12 43.76
CA PHE A 39 -18.94 56.33 43.07
C PHE A 39 -17.47 56.64 43.39
N CYS A 40 -16.74 57.29 42.47
CA CYS A 40 -15.37 57.73 42.69
C CYS A 40 -15.36 59.03 43.52
N ALA A 41 -14.74 59.01 44.71
CA ALA A 41 -14.73 60.15 45.61
C ALA A 41 -13.96 61.38 45.07
N THR A 42 -13.01 61.17 44.15
CA THR A 42 -12.17 62.25 43.60
C THR A 42 -12.88 63.06 42.52
N CYS A 43 -13.68 62.41 41.66
CA CYS A 43 -14.30 63.06 40.52
C CYS A 43 -15.83 62.95 40.48
N GLY A 44 -16.46 62.32 41.48
CA GLY A 44 -17.91 62.22 41.62
C GLY A 44 -18.61 61.29 40.62
N VAL A 45 -17.86 60.59 39.75
CA VAL A 45 -18.44 59.70 38.74
C VAL A 45 -19.08 58.48 39.40
N ARG A 46 -20.37 58.27 39.14
CA ARG A 46 -21.15 57.13 39.62
C ARG A 46 -20.84 55.89 38.77
N LEU A 47 -20.42 54.80 39.41
CA LEU A 47 -20.10 53.56 38.72
C LEU A 47 -21.40 52.78 38.52
N VAL A 48 -21.95 52.82 37.30
CA VAL A 48 -23.14 52.03 36.97
C VAL A 48 -22.70 50.59 36.86
N LYS A 49 -23.19 49.73 37.76
CA LYS A 49 -23.03 48.28 37.67
C LYS A 49 -23.84 47.81 36.47
N ALA A 50 -23.26 47.87 35.28
CA ALA A 50 -23.90 47.32 34.09
C ALA A 50 -24.16 45.83 34.37
N PRO A 51 -25.39 45.31 34.15
CA PRO A 51 -25.61 43.89 34.22
C PRO A 51 -24.76 43.26 33.12
N VAL A 52 -23.71 42.55 33.51
CA VAL A 52 -23.01 41.63 32.61
C VAL A 52 -24.03 40.57 32.25
N SER A 53 -24.62 40.69 31.06
CA SER A 53 -25.41 39.63 30.46
C SER A 53 -24.50 38.42 30.31
N THR A 54 -24.68 37.40 31.15
CA THR A 54 -24.01 36.10 31.01
C THR A 54 -24.77 35.21 30.03
N GLN A 55 -25.34 35.77 28.96
CA GLN A 55 -25.81 34.92 27.88
C GLN A 55 -24.57 34.27 27.23
N PRO A 56 -24.45 32.93 27.23
CA PRO A 56 -23.39 32.28 26.50
C PRO A 56 -23.56 32.67 25.03
N VAL A 57 -22.57 33.39 24.49
CA VAL A 57 -22.45 33.56 23.05
C VAL A 57 -22.28 32.15 22.50
N ALA A 58 -23.31 31.62 21.84
CA ALA A 58 -23.17 30.41 21.06
C ALA A 58 -22.08 30.70 20.03
N LEU A 59 -20.89 30.12 20.24
CA LEU A 59 -19.87 30.04 19.21
C LEU A 59 -20.58 29.49 17.98
N ALA A 60 -20.62 30.29 16.90
CA ALA A 60 -21.14 29.81 15.63
C ALA A 60 -20.39 28.51 15.33
N THR A 61 -21.09 27.38 15.40
CA THR A 61 -20.56 26.09 15.01
C THR A 61 -20.35 26.17 13.52
N GLY A 62 -19.14 26.58 13.12
CA GLY A 62 -18.70 26.43 11.74
C GLY A 62 -18.93 24.97 11.29
N PRO A 63 -19.13 24.73 9.99
CA PRO A 63 -19.32 23.37 9.51
C PRO A 63 -18.16 22.49 10.00
N GLY A 64 -18.49 21.30 10.51
CA GLY A 64 -17.52 20.38 11.08
C GLY A 64 -16.42 20.01 10.08
N VAL A 65 -15.20 19.79 10.56
CA VAL A 65 -14.10 19.29 9.75
C VAL A 65 -14.41 17.85 9.35
N VAL A 66 -14.44 17.57 8.04
CA VAL A 66 -14.56 16.21 7.51
C VAL A 66 -13.14 15.72 7.18
N SER A 67 -12.71 14.63 7.82
CA SER A 67 -11.40 14.01 7.61
C SER A 67 -11.55 12.53 7.28
N HIS A 68 -10.48 11.90 6.80
CA HIS A 68 -10.47 10.48 6.40
C HIS A 68 -11.60 10.13 5.42
N VAL A 69 -11.88 11.02 4.46
CA VAL A 69 -12.84 10.72 3.39
C VAL A 69 -12.32 9.52 2.60
N LYS A 70 -13.03 8.41 2.70
CA LYS A 70 -12.75 7.18 1.96
C LYS A 70 -13.73 7.02 0.81
N LEU A 71 -13.20 6.49 -0.28
CA LEU A 71 -13.94 6.26 -1.49
C LEU A 71 -13.83 4.80 -1.88
N VAL A 72 -14.87 4.03 -1.56
CA VAL A 72 -14.89 2.58 -1.79
C VAL A 72 -15.74 2.21 -3.01
N SER A 73 -15.51 1.01 -3.52
CA SER A 73 -16.27 0.40 -4.62
C SER A 73 -16.71 -1.00 -4.20
N ASP A 74 -17.93 -1.40 -4.53
CA ASP A 74 -18.40 -2.78 -4.34
C ASP A 74 -17.83 -3.74 -5.40
N LYS A 75 -17.11 -3.21 -6.40
CA LYS A 75 -16.51 -3.99 -7.51
C LYS A 75 -15.02 -4.23 -7.36
N VAL A 76 -14.36 -3.60 -6.38
CA VAL A 76 -12.91 -3.69 -6.19
C VAL A 76 -12.63 -4.00 -4.71
N PRO A 77 -11.73 -4.93 -4.39
CA PRO A 77 -11.31 -5.19 -3.01
C PRO A 77 -10.91 -3.92 -2.26
N ASP A 78 -11.32 -3.80 -0.99
CA ASP A 78 -10.93 -2.65 -0.16
C ASP A 78 -9.48 -2.81 0.28
N VAL A 79 -8.63 -1.91 -0.20
CA VAL A 79 -7.20 -1.81 0.13
C VAL A 79 -6.86 -0.47 0.77
N SER A 80 -7.84 0.20 1.37
CA SER A 80 -7.68 1.54 1.97
C SER A 80 -6.81 1.55 3.24
N SER A 81 -6.50 0.38 3.80
CA SER A 81 -5.56 0.17 4.90
C SER A 81 -5.04 -1.26 4.86
N LEU A 82 -3.99 -1.55 5.65
CA LEU A 82 -3.47 -2.91 5.79
C LEU A 82 -4.53 -3.89 6.32
N ASP A 83 -5.34 -3.46 7.29
CA ASP A 83 -6.45 -4.29 7.82
C ASP A 83 -7.54 -4.55 6.78
N ALA A 84 -7.89 -3.53 5.99
CA ALA A 84 -8.87 -3.68 4.92
C ALA A 84 -8.35 -4.63 3.83
N TRP A 85 -7.10 -4.47 3.42
CA TRP A 85 -6.42 -5.38 2.50
C TRP A 85 -6.42 -6.82 3.04
N LYS A 86 -6.06 -7.02 4.31
CA LYS A 86 -6.03 -8.34 4.93
C LYS A 86 -7.41 -8.98 4.92
N LYS A 87 -8.46 -8.25 5.27
CA LYS A 87 -9.85 -8.71 5.21
C LYS A 87 -10.30 -9.05 3.79
N SER A 88 -9.79 -8.32 2.80
CA SER A 88 -10.15 -8.49 1.39
C SER A 88 -9.47 -9.70 0.73
N PHE A 89 -8.23 -10.02 1.12
CA PHE A 89 -7.40 -11.02 0.43
C PHE A 89 -7.16 -12.29 1.23
N ILE A 90 -7.24 -12.23 2.56
CA ILE A 90 -6.88 -13.35 3.44
C ILE A 90 -8.13 -13.91 4.10
N ARG A 91 -8.34 -15.21 3.91
CA ARG A 91 -9.46 -15.96 4.49
C ARG A 91 -8.96 -16.92 5.55
N ASP A 92 -9.80 -17.18 6.54
CA ASP A 92 -9.53 -18.21 7.53
C ASP A 92 -9.35 -19.58 6.85
N GLY A 93 -8.36 -20.34 7.29
CA GLY A 93 -8.04 -21.66 6.75
C GLY A 93 -7.15 -21.68 5.50
N MET A 94 -6.72 -20.52 4.97
CA MET A 94 -5.73 -20.50 3.89
C MET A 94 -4.41 -21.15 4.31
N THR A 95 -3.83 -21.96 3.41
CA THR A 95 -2.44 -22.42 3.54
C THR A 95 -1.47 -21.25 3.40
N ASP A 96 -0.21 -21.46 3.78
CA ASP A 96 0.80 -20.42 3.64
C ASP A 96 1.14 -20.13 2.17
N GLU A 97 1.09 -21.13 1.28
CA GLU A 97 1.16 -20.92 -0.17
C GLU A 97 -0.02 -20.07 -0.67
N GLU A 98 -1.25 -20.37 -0.25
CA GLU A 98 -2.44 -19.61 -0.66
C GLU A 98 -2.37 -18.14 -0.19
N LYS A 99 -1.87 -17.89 1.03
CA LYS A 99 -1.61 -16.53 1.51
C LYS A 99 -0.52 -15.83 0.69
N ALA A 100 0.57 -16.53 0.38
CA ALA A 100 1.68 -15.98 -0.40
C ALA A 100 1.23 -15.60 -1.83
N LEU A 101 0.42 -16.45 -2.47
CA LEU A 101 -0.17 -16.17 -3.77
C LEU A 101 -1.22 -15.05 -3.71
N ALA A 102 -2.02 -14.97 -2.65
CA ALA A 102 -2.95 -13.85 -2.45
C ALA A 102 -2.22 -12.51 -2.27
N VAL A 103 -1.07 -12.52 -1.58
CA VAL A 103 -0.17 -11.37 -1.49
C VAL A 103 0.32 -10.96 -2.87
N TRP A 104 0.92 -11.88 -3.63
CA TRP A 104 1.43 -11.62 -4.98
C TRP A 104 0.33 -11.10 -5.92
N ASP A 105 -0.85 -11.74 -5.93
CA ASP A 105 -2.00 -11.33 -6.75
C ASP A 105 -2.43 -9.90 -6.42
N SER A 106 -2.50 -9.55 -5.13
CA SER A 106 -2.86 -8.19 -4.73
C SER A 106 -1.87 -7.14 -5.25
N VAL A 107 -0.57 -7.45 -5.25
CA VAL A 107 0.44 -6.55 -5.81
C VAL A 107 0.26 -6.44 -7.32
N VAL A 108 0.17 -7.57 -8.05
CA VAL A 108 -0.06 -7.59 -9.51
C VAL A 108 -1.30 -6.76 -9.89
N LYS A 109 -2.40 -6.90 -9.14
CA LYS A 109 -3.68 -6.27 -9.41
C LYS A 109 -3.67 -4.75 -9.28
N PHE A 110 -2.89 -4.21 -8.35
CA PHE A 110 -2.94 -2.78 -7.97
C PHE A 110 -1.70 -1.98 -8.35
N ARG A 111 -0.73 -2.56 -9.05
CA ARG A 111 0.36 -1.78 -9.68
C ARG A 111 0.55 -2.07 -11.15
N HIS A 112 1.29 -1.20 -11.81
CA HIS A 112 1.92 -1.40 -13.12
C HIS A 112 3.45 -1.36 -13.01
N GLN A 113 4.17 -2.08 -13.88
CA GLN A 113 5.63 -2.05 -13.94
C GLN A 113 6.10 -0.78 -14.65
N ASP A 114 6.79 0.11 -13.95
CA ASP A 114 7.27 1.38 -14.52
C ASP A 114 8.34 2.04 -13.66
N ALA A 115 8.88 3.17 -14.13
CA ALA A 115 9.70 4.06 -13.32
C ALA A 115 8.99 4.41 -12.01
N PRO A 116 9.63 4.21 -10.84
CA PRO A 116 8.95 4.28 -9.57
C PRO A 116 8.65 5.72 -9.15
N PRO A 117 7.57 5.95 -8.38
CA PRO A 117 7.36 7.22 -7.71
C PRO A 117 8.47 7.47 -6.67
N ARG A 118 9.08 8.66 -6.69
CA ARG A 118 10.14 9.05 -5.77
C ARG A 118 9.68 10.15 -4.81
N GLU A 119 9.62 9.82 -3.53
CA GLU A 119 9.23 10.74 -2.46
C GLU A 119 10.40 11.14 -1.56
N TRP A 120 11.57 10.51 -1.74
CA TRP A 120 12.79 10.84 -1.00
C TRP A 120 12.67 10.65 0.53
N LEU A 121 11.72 9.79 0.96
CA LEU A 121 11.48 9.48 2.38
C LEU A 121 12.25 8.24 2.85
N GLN A 122 12.47 7.27 1.97
CA GLN A 122 13.22 6.04 2.25
C GLN A 122 14.62 6.10 1.62
N GLY A 123 15.54 5.24 2.06
CA GLY A 123 16.93 5.21 1.57
C GLY A 123 17.05 5.08 0.05
N ASP A 124 16.17 4.28 -0.55
CA ASP A 124 16.10 4.05 -2.00
C ASP A 124 15.23 5.08 -2.73
N GLN A 125 14.70 6.04 -2.00
CA GLN A 125 13.90 7.19 -2.45
C GLN A 125 12.55 6.84 -3.09
N CYS A 126 12.33 5.57 -3.41
CA CYS A 126 11.13 5.01 -4.01
C CYS A 126 10.05 4.73 -2.96
N VAL A 127 8.79 4.74 -3.39
CA VAL A 127 7.67 4.35 -2.52
C VAL A 127 7.57 2.82 -2.48
N HIS A 128 7.70 2.28 -1.27
CA HIS A 128 7.66 0.85 -0.97
C HIS A 128 6.53 0.46 0.00
N ASP A 129 5.67 1.40 0.40
CA ASP A 129 4.47 1.08 1.16
C ASP A 129 3.41 0.52 0.19
N PRO A 130 2.88 -0.70 0.41
CA PRO A 130 1.91 -1.30 -0.50
C PRO A 130 0.57 -0.54 -0.49
N ILE A 131 0.12 -0.04 0.66
CA ILE A 131 -1.14 0.71 0.77
C ILE A 131 -1.02 2.05 0.03
N LYS A 132 0.12 2.73 0.14
CA LYS A 132 0.39 3.95 -0.64
C LYS A 132 0.49 3.65 -2.13
N THR A 133 1.17 2.56 -2.49
CA THR A 133 1.28 2.11 -3.88
C THR A 133 -0.11 1.92 -4.47
N PHE A 134 -1.00 1.19 -3.80
CA PHE A 134 -2.32 0.85 -4.35
C PHE A 134 -3.28 2.04 -4.45
N ASN A 135 -3.20 2.99 -3.52
CA ASN A 135 -4.19 4.07 -3.41
C ASN A 135 -3.72 5.42 -3.99
N VAL A 136 -2.41 5.62 -4.17
CA VAL A 136 -1.86 6.92 -4.59
C VAL A 136 -1.18 6.83 -5.95
N TYR A 137 -0.39 5.79 -6.21
CA TYR A 137 0.49 5.74 -7.38
C TYR A 137 0.00 4.74 -8.43
N GLY A 138 -0.19 3.47 -8.06
CA GLY A 138 -0.60 2.42 -8.98
C GLY A 138 0.50 1.97 -9.94
N TYR A 139 1.76 2.36 -9.72
CA TYR A 139 2.91 1.95 -10.52
C TYR A 139 4.19 1.90 -9.66
N GLY A 140 5.18 1.14 -10.13
CA GLY A 140 6.49 0.99 -9.49
C GLY A 140 7.38 0.01 -10.24
N MET A 141 8.64 -0.09 -9.84
CA MET A 141 9.60 -1.02 -10.45
C MET A 141 9.84 -2.26 -9.57
N CYS A 142 10.85 -3.06 -9.93
CA CYS A 142 11.20 -4.32 -9.27
C CYS A 142 11.38 -4.20 -7.75
N CYS A 143 12.13 -3.20 -7.27
CA CYS A 143 12.32 -2.95 -5.85
C CYS A 143 10.99 -2.66 -5.12
N CYS A 144 10.09 -1.90 -5.74
CA CYS A 144 8.77 -1.58 -5.18
C CYS A 144 7.91 -2.83 -5.08
N ALA A 145 7.86 -3.64 -6.13
CA ALA A 145 7.07 -4.86 -6.15
C ALA A 145 7.58 -5.90 -5.14
N ALA A 146 8.90 -6.10 -5.07
CA ALA A 146 9.52 -6.98 -4.11
C ALA A 146 9.20 -6.53 -2.67
N SER A 147 9.42 -5.25 -2.36
CA SER A 147 9.15 -4.70 -1.03
C SER A 147 7.67 -4.81 -0.64
N ASN A 148 6.75 -4.58 -1.58
CA ASN A 148 5.32 -4.75 -1.35
C ASN A 148 4.97 -6.21 -0.99
N ILE A 149 5.53 -7.19 -1.71
CA ILE A 149 5.33 -8.62 -1.37
C ILE A 149 5.88 -8.91 0.02
N GLU A 150 7.10 -8.46 0.31
CA GLU A 150 7.75 -8.68 1.60
C GLU A 150 6.92 -8.14 2.77
N GLY A 151 6.52 -6.86 2.70
CA GLY A 151 5.74 -6.20 3.75
C GLY A 151 4.37 -6.84 3.96
N LEU A 152 3.68 -7.20 2.89
CA LEU A 152 2.36 -7.84 2.96
C LEU A 152 2.43 -9.29 3.44
N ALA A 153 3.44 -10.07 3.02
CA ALA A 153 3.67 -11.42 3.50
C ALA A 153 3.94 -11.43 5.01
N ARG A 154 4.78 -10.51 5.50
CA ARG A 154 5.04 -10.33 6.94
C ARG A 154 3.77 -9.94 7.70
N ALA A 155 2.91 -9.09 7.14
CA ALA A 155 1.64 -8.69 7.76
C ALA A 155 0.62 -9.84 7.94
N VAL A 156 0.81 -10.95 7.22
CA VAL A 156 -0.01 -12.17 7.34
C VAL A 156 0.72 -13.31 8.05
N GLY A 157 1.89 -13.02 8.64
CA GLY A 157 2.64 -13.94 9.49
C GLY A 157 3.62 -14.85 8.75
N LEU A 158 3.87 -14.61 7.47
CA LEU A 158 4.86 -15.35 6.70
C LEU A 158 6.24 -14.71 6.82
N GLN A 159 7.30 -15.52 6.75
CA GLN A 159 8.65 -14.99 6.60
C GLN A 159 8.85 -14.60 5.12
N ALA A 160 9.50 -13.46 4.89
CA ALA A 160 9.81 -12.97 3.56
C ALA A 160 11.18 -12.28 3.53
N ARG A 161 11.83 -12.29 2.38
CA ARG A 161 13.13 -11.62 2.14
C ARG A 161 13.21 -11.07 0.71
N GLY A 162 13.97 -9.99 0.55
CA GLY A 162 14.33 -9.46 -0.77
C GLY A 162 15.62 -10.09 -1.30
N ARG A 163 15.66 -10.36 -2.61
CA ARG A 163 16.82 -10.92 -3.32
C ARG A 163 17.20 -9.99 -4.45
N SER A 164 18.41 -9.43 -4.36
CA SER A 164 19.03 -8.73 -5.48
C SER A 164 19.71 -9.74 -6.38
N ILE A 165 19.29 -9.74 -7.65
CA ILE A 165 19.86 -10.53 -8.73
C ILE A 165 20.34 -9.59 -9.86
N ASN A 166 20.85 -10.12 -10.97
CA ASN A 166 21.45 -9.27 -11.99
C ASN A 166 20.41 -8.33 -12.60
N ARG A 167 20.56 -7.02 -12.35
CA ARG A 167 19.68 -5.94 -12.83
C ARG A 167 18.21 -6.06 -12.39
N HIS A 168 17.92 -6.87 -11.37
CA HIS A 168 16.56 -7.11 -10.93
C HIS A 168 16.48 -7.39 -9.42
N ASN A 169 15.31 -7.11 -8.84
CA ASN A 169 15.03 -7.35 -7.42
C ASN A 169 13.70 -8.11 -7.31
N VAL A 170 13.73 -9.23 -6.60
CA VAL A 170 12.55 -10.09 -6.40
C VAL A 170 12.36 -10.41 -4.92
N ALA A 171 11.16 -10.85 -4.56
CA ALA A 171 10.86 -11.31 -3.21
C ALA A 171 10.84 -12.84 -3.14
N GLU A 172 11.22 -13.37 -1.99
CA GLU A 172 10.93 -14.75 -1.61
C GLU A 172 10.10 -14.79 -0.35
N VAL A 173 9.16 -15.73 -0.30
CA VAL A 173 8.33 -16.02 0.87
C VAL A 173 8.61 -17.46 1.31
N PHE A 174 8.76 -17.67 2.62
CA PHE A 174 9.04 -18.99 3.17
C PHE A 174 7.74 -19.70 3.57
N PHE A 175 7.52 -20.89 3.01
CA PHE A 175 6.44 -21.80 3.37
C PHE A 175 6.84 -23.24 3.03
N ASP A 176 6.13 -24.24 3.56
CA ASP A 176 6.39 -25.67 3.28
C ASP A 176 7.86 -26.11 3.39
N GLY A 177 8.62 -25.47 4.28
CA GLY A 177 10.03 -25.75 4.56
C GLY A 177 11.03 -25.18 3.56
N GLY A 178 10.62 -24.31 2.63
CA GLY A 178 11.50 -23.73 1.61
C GLY A 178 11.20 -22.28 1.28
N TRP A 179 12.12 -21.65 0.54
CA TRP A 179 11.94 -20.31 -0.03
C TRP A 179 11.31 -20.40 -1.42
N HIS A 180 10.37 -19.50 -1.70
CA HIS A 180 9.59 -19.49 -2.94
C HIS A 180 9.58 -18.08 -3.54
N MET A 181 10.06 -17.95 -4.77
CA MET A 181 10.20 -16.67 -5.47
C MET A 181 8.87 -16.20 -6.05
N LEU A 182 8.51 -14.96 -5.76
CA LEU A 182 7.31 -14.29 -6.27
C LEU A 182 7.69 -12.95 -6.90
N ASP A 183 7.48 -12.82 -8.21
CA ASP A 183 7.79 -11.60 -8.96
C ASP A 183 6.52 -10.93 -9.46
N ALA A 184 6.01 -9.94 -8.71
CA ALA A 184 4.88 -9.13 -9.14
C ALA A 184 5.27 -8.00 -10.09
N SER A 185 6.55 -7.70 -10.25
CA SER A 185 7.04 -6.67 -11.18
C SER A 185 6.90 -7.14 -12.62
N LEU A 186 7.33 -8.36 -12.89
CA LEU A 186 7.23 -9.00 -14.21
C LEU A 186 6.01 -9.91 -14.35
N ILE A 187 5.21 -10.06 -13.28
CA ILE A 187 3.98 -10.86 -13.23
C ILE A 187 4.31 -12.33 -13.52
N ASN A 188 5.16 -12.93 -12.68
CA ASN A 188 5.45 -14.35 -12.75
C ASN A 188 5.84 -14.96 -11.41
N TYR A 189 5.87 -16.28 -11.42
CA TYR A 189 6.64 -17.16 -10.57
C TYR A 189 6.88 -18.44 -11.37
N PHE A 190 7.85 -19.27 -10.98
CA PHE A 190 8.19 -20.50 -11.70
C PHE A 190 7.83 -21.71 -10.85
N ARG A 191 7.09 -22.67 -11.40
CA ARG A 191 6.80 -23.95 -10.72
C ARG A 191 7.75 -25.02 -11.20
N LYS A 192 8.21 -25.83 -10.26
CA LYS A 192 8.97 -27.06 -10.51
C LYS A 192 8.03 -28.19 -10.93
N ASP A 193 8.60 -29.34 -11.29
CA ASP A 193 7.89 -30.57 -11.64
C ASP A 193 7.03 -31.12 -10.49
N ASP A 194 7.48 -30.95 -9.25
CA ASP A 194 6.73 -31.28 -8.02
C ASP A 194 5.57 -30.30 -7.74
N GLY A 195 5.37 -29.30 -8.59
CA GLY A 195 4.35 -28.27 -8.47
C GLY A 195 4.71 -27.13 -7.52
N LYS A 196 5.79 -27.21 -6.74
CA LYS A 196 6.19 -26.12 -5.83
C LYS A 196 6.78 -24.95 -6.60
N ILE A 197 6.61 -23.75 -6.06
CA ILE A 197 7.28 -22.55 -6.60
C ILE A 197 8.79 -22.68 -6.37
N ALA A 198 9.60 -22.34 -7.36
CA ALA A 198 11.06 -22.39 -7.26
C ALA A 198 11.61 -21.23 -6.42
N SER A 199 12.71 -21.48 -5.71
CA SER A 199 13.52 -20.42 -5.08
C SER A 199 14.38 -19.69 -6.10
N VAL A 200 14.93 -18.55 -5.72
CA VAL A 200 15.92 -17.81 -6.53
C VAL A 200 17.17 -18.66 -6.79
N GLU A 201 17.63 -19.42 -5.79
CA GLU A 201 18.78 -20.31 -5.92
C GLU A 201 18.50 -21.47 -6.90
N GLU A 202 17.29 -22.02 -6.90
CA GLU A 202 16.90 -23.08 -7.84
C GLU A 202 16.85 -22.54 -9.29
N LEU A 203 16.33 -21.32 -9.48
CA LEU A 203 16.35 -20.64 -10.78
C LEU A 203 17.78 -20.37 -11.27
N ILE A 204 18.65 -19.86 -10.39
CA ILE A 204 20.07 -19.66 -10.71
C ILE A 204 20.74 -20.98 -11.06
N ALA A 205 20.47 -22.06 -10.33
CA ALA A 205 21.04 -23.37 -10.62
C ALA A 205 20.62 -23.88 -12.01
N ALA A 206 19.34 -23.72 -12.38
CA ALA A 206 18.84 -24.12 -13.69
C ALA A 206 19.51 -23.32 -14.83
N VAL A 207 19.63 -22.01 -14.69
CA VAL A 207 20.30 -21.15 -15.69
C VAL A 207 21.79 -21.45 -15.78
N LYS A 208 22.48 -21.60 -14.65
CA LYS A 208 23.91 -21.93 -14.64
C LYS A 208 24.20 -23.30 -15.25
N GLY A 209 23.34 -24.29 -15.03
CA GLY A 209 23.44 -25.60 -15.66
C GLY A 209 23.39 -25.50 -17.17
N TRP A 210 22.38 -24.81 -17.70
CA TRP A 210 22.24 -24.61 -19.15
C TRP A 210 23.41 -23.81 -19.74
N LEU A 211 23.86 -22.74 -19.08
CA LEU A 211 25.02 -21.95 -19.51
C LEU A 211 26.37 -22.70 -19.40
N ALA A 212 26.44 -23.78 -18.63
CA ALA A 212 27.64 -24.63 -18.59
C ALA A 212 27.74 -25.47 -19.88
N GLU A 213 26.60 -25.94 -20.39
CA GLU A 213 26.49 -26.67 -21.66
C GLU A 213 26.54 -25.73 -22.88
N HIS A 214 26.15 -24.47 -22.70
CA HIS A 214 26.05 -23.44 -23.74
C HIS A 214 26.89 -22.19 -23.39
N PRO A 215 28.22 -22.32 -23.23
CA PRO A 215 29.07 -21.26 -22.67
C PRO A 215 29.14 -19.99 -23.54
N ASP A 216 28.84 -20.10 -24.83
CA ASP A 216 28.82 -19.04 -25.82
C ASP A 216 27.64 -18.06 -25.67
N TYR A 217 26.66 -18.37 -24.83
CA TYR A 217 25.54 -17.49 -24.47
C TYR A 217 25.78 -16.69 -23.18
N ARG A 218 26.77 -17.07 -22.37
CA ARG A 218 27.04 -16.40 -21.09
C ARG A 218 27.42 -14.93 -21.32
N GLY A 219 26.66 -14.02 -20.71
CA GLY A 219 26.88 -12.57 -20.84
C GLY A 219 26.64 -12.02 -22.26
N ASN A 220 26.02 -12.80 -23.16
CA ASN A 220 25.76 -12.39 -24.54
C ASN A 220 24.26 -12.17 -24.76
N GLU A 221 23.79 -10.99 -24.36
CA GLU A 221 22.39 -10.58 -24.44
C GLU A 221 21.82 -10.73 -25.86
N ALA A 222 22.51 -10.20 -26.88
CA ALA A 222 22.06 -10.24 -28.26
C ALA A 222 21.81 -11.69 -28.71
N LYS A 223 22.71 -12.60 -28.36
CA LYS A 223 22.60 -14.01 -28.72
C LYS A 223 21.49 -14.75 -27.97
N LEU A 224 21.25 -14.43 -26.70
CA LEU A 224 20.09 -14.96 -25.95
C LEU A 224 18.77 -14.51 -26.58
N TYR A 225 18.69 -13.26 -27.03
CA TYR A 225 17.52 -12.75 -27.74
C TYR A 225 17.34 -13.36 -29.13
N ASP A 226 18.43 -13.60 -29.87
CA ASP A 226 18.37 -14.34 -31.14
C ASP A 226 17.89 -15.78 -30.93
N PHE A 227 18.37 -16.45 -29.87
CA PHE A 227 17.90 -17.77 -29.47
C PHE A 227 16.42 -17.78 -29.11
N MET A 228 15.98 -16.79 -28.32
CA MET A 228 14.57 -16.63 -27.96
C MET A 228 13.67 -16.50 -29.19
N ARG A 229 14.10 -15.74 -30.20
CA ARG A 229 13.36 -15.49 -31.45
C ARG A 229 13.44 -16.61 -32.48
N ALA A 230 14.41 -17.53 -32.33
CA ALA A 230 14.61 -18.61 -33.29
C ALA A 230 13.36 -19.47 -33.46
N ASP A 231 13.29 -20.21 -34.58
CA ASP A 231 12.19 -21.14 -34.88
C ASP A 231 10.79 -20.50 -34.81
N GLY A 232 10.68 -19.25 -35.30
CA GLY A 232 9.44 -18.50 -35.28
C GLY A 232 8.99 -18.10 -33.87
N TRP A 233 9.90 -17.53 -33.07
CA TRP A 233 9.67 -17.08 -31.68
C TRP A 233 9.46 -18.20 -30.66
N THR A 234 9.94 -19.42 -30.96
CA THR A 234 9.79 -20.58 -30.06
C THR A 234 11.12 -21.15 -29.56
N GLY A 235 12.27 -20.61 -29.99
CA GLY A 235 13.58 -21.15 -29.63
C GLY A 235 13.83 -21.20 -28.11
N TRP A 236 13.27 -20.24 -27.36
CA TRP A 236 13.31 -20.22 -25.89
C TRP A 236 12.75 -21.48 -25.21
N LYS A 237 11.86 -22.23 -25.88
CA LYS A 237 11.35 -23.52 -25.39
C LYS A 237 12.43 -24.61 -25.28
N LYS A 238 13.59 -24.41 -25.90
CA LYS A 238 14.77 -25.31 -25.80
C LYS A 238 15.73 -24.89 -24.67
N GLY A 239 15.33 -23.92 -23.85
CA GLY A 239 16.06 -23.44 -22.68
C GLY A 239 16.03 -24.40 -21.49
N PRO A 240 16.47 -23.94 -20.30
CA PRO A 240 16.24 -24.69 -19.06
C PRO A 240 14.75 -24.98 -18.89
N VAL A 241 14.41 -26.24 -18.62
CA VAL A 241 13.00 -26.70 -18.48
C VAL A 241 12.22 -25.85 -17.49
N LEU A 242 12.83 -25.54 -16.34
CA LEU A 242 12.22 -24.71 -15.30
C LEU A 242 11.75 -23.33 -15.81
N LEU A 243 12.44 -22.75 -16.80
CA LEU A 243 12.06 -21.49 -17.43
C LEU A 243 11.13 -21.72 -18.64
N ALA A 244 11.43 -22.72 -19.47
CA ALA A 244 10.69 -23.00 -20.70
C ALA A 244 9.22 -23.38 -20.46
N ASP A 245 8.93 -24.06 -19.35
CA ASP A 245 7.59 -24.54 -19.00
C ASP A 245 6.75 -23.51 -18.23
N ASN A 246 7.30 -22.32 -17.96
CA ASN A 246 6.58 -21.28 -17.24
C ASN A 246 5.35 -20.77 -18.05
N PRO A 247 4.11 -20.90 -17.52
CA PRO A 247 2.89 -20.50 -18.23
C PRO A 247 2.73 -18.99 -18.37
N PHE A 248 3.51 -18.17 -17.65
CA PHE A 248 3.43 -16.71 -17.75
C PHE A 248 4.06 -16.16 -19.03
N TYR A 249 4.94 -16.92 -19.68
CA TYR A 249 5.48 -16.51 -20.97
C TYR A 249 4.40 -16.59 -22.05
N GLY A 250 4.23 -15.50 -22.80
CA GLY A 250 3.46 -15.51 -24.02
C GLY A 250 4.07 -16.44 -25.08
N ALA A 251 3.35 -16.66 -26.18
CA ALA A 251 3.86 -17.42 -27.32
C ALA A 251 5.18 -16.83 -27.89
N ASP A 252 5.41 -15.54 -27.66
CA ASP A 252 6.59 -14.77 -28.04
C ASP A 252 7.74 -14.86 -27.01
N GLY A 253 7.56 -15.60 -25.91
CA GLY A 253 8.52 -15.71 -24.81
C GLY A 253 8.63 -14.45 -23.93
N TRP A 254 7.72 -13.49 -24.07
CA TRP A 254 7.68 -12.30 -23.22
C TRP A 254 6.78 -12.49 -22.01
N LEU A 255 7.19 -11.95 -20.86
CA LEU A 255 6.38 -11.94 -19.64
C LEU A 255 5.23 -10.92 -19.76
N PRO A 256 4.19 -11.01 -18.92
CA PRO A 256 3.01 -10.17 -19.05
C PRO A 256 3.29 -8.67 -18.86
N ALA A 257 4.34 -8.30 -18.13
CA ALA A 257 4.76 -6.90 -18.00
C ALA A 257 5.34 -6.28 -19.28
N LYS A 258 5.68 -7.10 -20.30
CA LYS A 258 6.23 -6.68 -21.61
C LYS A 258 7.50 -5.81 -21.56
N THR A 259 8.18 -5.80 -20.42
CA THR A 259 9.52 -5.19 -20.25
C THR A 259 10.63 -6.23 -20.30
N HIS A 260 10.32 -7.48 -19.96
CA HIS A 260 11.26 -8.60 -19.88
C HIS A 260 10.67 -9.85 -20.53
N GLY A 261 11.55 -10.67 -21.11
CA GLY A 261 11.20 -11.98 -21.67
C GLY A 261 12.18 -13.05 -21.23
N TRP A 262 12.08 -14.23 -21.82
CA TRP A 262 12.91 -15.38 -21.47
C TRP A 262 14.42 -15.05 -21.52
N ALA A 263 14.86 -14.31 -22.53
CA ALA A 263 16.25 -13.89 -22.66
C ALA A 263 16.70 -12.96 -21.52
N SER A 264 15.80 -12.12 -20.98
CA SER A 264 16.06 -11.28 -19.82
C SER A 264 16.19 -12.13 -18.56
N THR A 265 15.28 -13.09 -18.35
CA THR A 265 15.33 -14.02 -17.21
C THR A 265 16.61 -14.87 -17.21
N MET A 266 17.09 -15.31 -18.37
CA MET A 266 18.39 -15.99 -18.46
C MET A 266 19.56 -15.13 -17.98
N GLN A 267 19.48 -13.81 -18.11
CA GLN A 267 20.50 -12.87 -17.64
C GLN A 267 20.34 -12.56 -16.16
N GLU A 268 19.11 -12.32 -15.71
CA GLU A 268 18.77 -12.00 -14.32
C GLU A 268 19.23 -13.09 -13.35
N TYR A 269 19.02 -14.36 -13.73
CA TYR A 269 19.35 -15.53 -12.93
C TYR A 269 20.66 -16.21 -13.35
N ASP A 270 21.58 -15.51 -14.02
CA ASP A 270 22.88 -16.08 -14.43
C ASP A 270 23.84 -16.36 -13.25
N GLY A 271 23.50 -15.89 -12.05
CA GLY A 271 24.26 -16.04 -10.81
C GLY A 271 25.47 -15.10 -10.69
N SER A 272 25.58 -14.09 -11.56
CA SER A 272 26.58 -13.03 -11.47
C SER A 272 26.35 -12.08 -10.29
N THR A 273 25.10 -11.95 -9.85
CA THR A 273 24.70 -11.17 -8.68
C THR A 273 23.74 -12.02 -7.85
N LEU A 274 24.02 -12.17 -6.55
CA LEU A 274 23.09 -12.75 -5.60
C LEU A 274 23.43 -12.28 -4.19
N PHE A 275 22.57 -11.46 -3.60
CA PHE A 275 22.65 -11.12 -2.19
C PHE A 275 21.27 -10.79 -1.62
N GLU A 276 21.13 -10.97 -0.31
CA GLU A 276 19.92 -10.54 0.39
C GLU A 276 19.93 -9.03 0.50
N TYR A 277 18.86 -8.40 0.05
CA TYR A 277 18.70 -6.96 0.11
C TYR A 277 17.24 -6.63 0.31
N GLU A 278 16.95 -6.06 1.47
CA GLU A 278 15.63 -5.59 1.83
C GLU A 278 15.51 -4.13 1.44
N CYS A 279 14.59 -3.86 0.51
CA CYS A 279 14.28 -2.50 0.11
C CYS A 279 13.67 -1.76 1.32
N PRO A 280 14.23 -0.60 1.73
CA PRO A 280 13.77 0.13 2.90
C PRO A 280 12.34 0.60 2.65
N HIS A 281 11.44 0.29 3.57
CA HIS A 281 10.03 0.57 3.42
C HIS A 281 9.43 1.14 4.69
N SER A 282 8.32 1.85 4.51
CA SER A 282 7.44 2.24 5.61
C SER A 282 6.14 1.47 5.40
N MET A 283 5.55 0.97 6.48
CA MET A 283 4.26 0.27 6.42
C MET A 283 3.17 1.06 7.12
N GLY A 284 1.95 0.92 6.62
CA GLY A 284 0.75 1.41 7.29
C GLY A 284 0.35 2.82 6.88
N TYR A 285 0.74 3.26 5.67
CA TYR A 285 0.24 4.51 5.12
C TYR A 285 -1.29 4.60 5.22
N GLN A 286 -1.78 5.77 5.64
CA GLN A 286 -3.20 6.09 5.67
C GLN A 286 -3.42 7.39 4.90
N VAL A 287 -4.23 7.32 3.84
CA VAL A 287 -4.69 8.53 3.15
C VAL A 287 -5.59 9.32 4.10
N ASN A 288 -5.22 10.57 4.39
CA ASN A 288 -6.11 11.51 5.08
C ASN A 288 -6.47 12.66 4.15
N ILE A 289 -7.62 12.54 3.49
CA ILE A 289 -8.25 13.65 2.78
C ILE A 289 -9.11 14.40 3.79
N GLN A 290 -8.73 15.64 4.07
CA GLN A 290 -9.46 16.59 4.92
C GLN A 290 -10.07 17.69 4.06
N LEU A 291 -11.35 17.99 4.27
CA LEU A 291 -12.06 19.08 3.60
C LEU A 291 -12.34 20.20 4.60
N ARG A 292 -11.92 21.42 4.24
CA ARG A 292 -12.24 22.67 4.93
C ARG A 292 -13.64 23.16 4.56
N PRO A 293 -14.22 24.11 5.33
CA PRO A 293 -15.49 24.74 4.96
C PRO A 293 -15.49 25.25 3.53
N GLY A 294 -16.43 24.76 2.71
CA GLY A 294 -16.58 25.14 1.30
C GLY A 294 -15.73 24.34 0.30
N GLU A 295 -14.83 23.46 0.76
CA GLU A 295 -14.10 22.55 -0.12
C GLU A 295 -14.97 21.35 -0.54
N ARG A 296 -14.68 20.81 -1.72
CA ARG A 296 -15.34 19.61 -2.26
C ARG A 296 -14.33 18.70 -2.93
N LEU A 297 -14.54 17.40 -2.82
CA LEU A 297 -13.79 16.40 -3.57
C LEU A 297 -14.48 16.16 -4.92
N VAL A 298 -13.74 16.30 -6.02
CA VAL A 298 -14.22 16.00 -7.37
C VAL A 298 -13.37 14.86 -7.93
N ARG A 299 -14.01 13.75 -8.31
CA ARG A 299 -13.31 12.68 -9.03
C ARG A 299 -12.96 13.15 -10.43
N ASN A 300 -11.69 13.07 -10.80
CA ASN A 300 -11.23 13.32 -12.15
C ASN A 300 -10.65 12.02 -12.73
N TRP A 301 -11.22 11.57 -13.83
CA TRP A 301 -10.77 10.37 -14.55
C TRP A 301 -9.77 10.69 -15.66
N PHE A 302 -9.50 11.98 -15.90
CA PHE A 302 -8.56 12.41 -16.92
C PHE A 302 -7.19 12.63 -16.31
N ASN A 303 -6.20 11.92 -16.88
CA ASN A 303 -4.80 12.18 -16.62
C ASN A 303 -4.42 13.58 -17.14
N LYS A 304 -3.76 14.39 -16.29
CA LYS A 304 -3.26 15.72 -16.64
C LYS A 304 -1.74 15.77 -16.85
N GLY A 305 -1.09 14.60 -16.94
CA GLY A 305 0.37 14.48 -17.03
C GLY A 305 1.10 14.81 -15.72
N LEU A 306 0.38 14.90 -14.60
CA LEU A 306 0.98 15.20 -13.30
C LEU A 306 1.53 13.93 -12.66
N ASN A 307 2.75 13.99 -12.17
CA ASN A 307 3.39 12.89 -11.45
C ASN A 307 4.34 13.43 -10.36
N VAL A 308 4.70 12.58 -9.39
CA VAL A 308 5.56 12.99 -8.27
C VAL A 308 7.00 13.25 -8.69
N ASN A 309 7.42 12.74 -9.85
CA ASN A 309 8.79 12.78 -10.34
C ASN A 309 9.11 14.06 -11.15
N MET A 310 8.19 15.02 -11.28
CA MET A 310 8.37 16.22 -12.11
C MET A 310 9.57 17.11 -11.74
N ASN A 311 10.13 16.97 -10.53
CA ASN A 311 11.29 17.72 -10.07
C ASN A 311 12.58 16.89 -10.11
N GLY A 312 12.89 16.30 -11.27
CA GLY A 312 14.19 15.62 -11.52
C GLY A 312 14.18 14.10 -11.40
N GLY A 313 13.01 13.47 -11.35
CA GLY A 313 12.85 12.03 -11.53
C GLY A 313 12.46 11.67 -12.97
N GLU A 314 12.49 10.37 -13.27
CA GLU A 314 12.02 9.83 -14.54
C GLU A 314 10.49 9.83 -14.58
N GLU A 315 9.92 10.35 -15.67
CA GLU A 315 8.47 10.31 -15.88
C GLU A 315 8.00 8.87 -16.12
N PRO A 316 6.98 8.38 -15.39
CA PRO A 316 6.47 7.03 -15.61
C PRO A 316 5.78 6.91 -16.98
N GLY A 317 6.18 5.91 -17.76
CA GLY A 317 5.72 5.72 -19.14
C GLY A 317 4.21 5.43 -19.27
N CYS A 318 3.60 4.85 -18.24
CA CYS A 318 2.17 4.54 -18.16
C CYS A 318 1.26 5.77 -18.22
N LEU A 319 1.79 6.98 -17.98
CA LEU A 319 1.01 8.21 -18.11
C LEU A 319 0.82 8.65 -19.56
N ASN A 320 1.75 8.26 -20.44
CA ASN A 320 1.80 8.68 -21.83
C ASN A 320 1.43 7.55 -22.81
N THR A 321 1.31 6.32 -22.31
CA THR A 321 0.91 5.17 -23.11
C THR A 321 -0.57 4.87 -22.96
N THR A 322 -1.24 4.59 -24.09
CA THR A 322 -2.60 4.02 -24.05
C THR A 322 -2.45 2.53 -23.81
N THR A 323 -2.22 2.13 -22.55
CA THR A 323 -2.20 0.71 -22.21
C THR A 323 -3.64 0.23 -22.20
N ALA A 324 -4.07 -0.42 -23.28
CA ALA A 324 -5.26 -1.25 -23.24
C ALA A 324 -4.97 -2.40 -22.26
N LEU A 325 -5.41 -2.25 -21.00
CA LEU A 325 -5.57 -3.38 -20.10
C LEU A 325 -6.63 -4.27 -20.73
N THR A 326 -6.24 -5.16 -21.65
CA THR A 326 -7.11 -6.24 -22.05
C THR A 326 -7.38 -7.05 -20.78
N ALA A 327 -8.64 -7.26 -20.43
CA ALA A 327 -9.07 -8.07 -19.29
C ALA A 327 -8.48 -9.50 -19.28
N ASN A 328 -7.77 -9.89 -20.35
CA ASN A 328 -7.19 -11.21 -20.58
C ASN A 328 -5.72 -11.39 -20.13
N VAL A 329 -5.07 -10.40 -19.50
CA VAL A 329 -3.68 -10.63 -19.00
C VAL A 329 -3.66 -11.66 -17.87
N LEU A 330 -4.76 -11.76 -17.11
CA LEU A 330 -5.03 -12.86 -16.19
C LEU A 330 -6.22 -13.62 -16.76
N GLY A 331 -5.97 -14.50 -17.74
CA GLY A 331 -7.03 -15.38 -18.26
C GLY A 331 -7.77 -16.04 -17.09
N GLU A 332 -9.10 -16.12 -17.17
CA GLU A 332 -9.99 -16.67 -16.13
C GLU A 332 -9.67 -18.14 -15.73
N GLY A 333 -8.62 -18.75 -16.28
CA GLY A 333 -8.12 -20.08 -15.94
C GLY A 333 -6.79 -20.15 -15.18
N LEU A 334 -6.09 -19.03 -14.91
CA LEU A 334 -4.85 -19.04 -14.11
C LEU A 334 -5.05 -18.58 -12.66
N LEU A 335 -6.19 -17.94 -12.38
CA LEU A 335 -6.66 -17.67 -11.03
C LEU A 335 -7.57 -18.84 -10.64
N THR A 336 -7.43 -19.33 -9.41
CA THR A 336 -8.43 -20.20 -8.81
C THR A 336 -9.82 -19.60 -9.05
N PRO A 337 -10.84 -20.41 -9.43
CA PRO A 337 -12.14 -19.86 -9.78
C PRO A 337 -12.67 -18.98 -8.63
N PRO A 338 -13.39 -17.89 -8.92
CA PRO A 338 -13.97 -17.07 -7.88
C PRO A 338 -14.79 -17.98 -6.97
N LEU A 339 -14.42 -18.01 -5.69
CA LEU A 339 -15.16 -18.80 -4.71
C LEU A 339 -16.63 -18.36 -4.81
N PRO A 340 -17.58 -19.30 -4.83
CA PRO A 340 -18.98 -18.95 -4.92
C PRO A 340 -19.32 -18.03 -3.74
N GLY A 341 -19.70 -16.80 -4.06
CA GLY A 341 -20.28 -15.90 -3.08
C GLY A 341 -21.54 -16.52 -2.48
N PRO A 342 -21.98 -16.06 -1.29
CA PRO A 342 -23.17 -16.59 -0.65
C PRO A 342 -24.37 -16.49 -1.60
N THR A 343 -24.85 -17.65 -2.02
CA THR A 343 -26.08 -17.79 -2.81
C THR A 343 -27.25 -17.23 -2.02
N GLY A 344 -27.84 -16.15 -2.50
CA GLY A 344 -29.11 -15.68 -1.96
C GLY A 344 -29.35 -14.20 -2.15
N LEU A 345 -29.75 -13.81 -3.36
CA LEU A 345 -30.77 -12.78 -3.60
C LEU A 345 -31.03 -12.72 -5.10
N GLN A 346 -32.04 -13.48 -5.54
CA GLN A 346 -32.68 -13.29 -6.83
C GLN A 346 -33.23 -11.86 -6.87
N SER A 347 -32.74 -11.03 -7.79
CA SER A 347 -33.46 -9.80 -8.15
C SER A 347 -34.67 -10.17 -9.03
N PRO A 348 -35.84 -9.58 -8.78
CA PRO A 348 -37.04 -9.88 -9.56
C PRO A 348 -36.89 -9.37 -10.99
N LEU A 349 -37.28 -10.24 -11.93
CA LEU A 349 -37.43 -9.97 -13.36
C LEU A 349 -38.24 -8.70 -13.60
N ARG A 350 -37.73 -7.78 -14.42
CA ARG A 350 -38.54 -6.70 -15.01
C ARG A 350 -39.52 -7.31 -16.03
N PRO A 351 -40.79 -6.89 -16.05
CA PRO A 351 -41.71 -7.30 -17.10
C PRO A 351 -41.35 -6.66 -18.43
N SER A 352 -41.33 -7.47 -19.47
CA SER A 352 -41.33 -7.07 -20.88
C SER A 352 -42.76 -6.71 -21.33
N GLY A 353 -42.92 -5.54 -21.98
CA GLY A 353 -44.10 -5.11 -22.73
C GLY A 353 -44.06 -3.58 -22.89
N GLN A 354 -43.54 -3.02 -23.99
CA GLN A 354 -44.17 -2.77 -25.30
C GLN A 354 -45.45 -1.92 -25.23
N ALA A 355 -45.47 -0.88 -26.09
CA ALA A 355 -46.59 -0.11 -26.66
C ALA A 355 -47.89 0.02 -25.87
#